data_AF-A0AAJ5RYV8-F1
#
_entry.id   AF-A0AAJ5RYV8-F1
#
_cell.length_a   1.000
_cell.length_b   1.000
_cell.length_c   1.000
_cell.angle_alpha   90.00
_cell.angle_beta   90.00
_cell.angle_gamma   90.00
#
_symmetry.space_group_name_H-M   'P 1'
#
loop_
_entity.id
_entity.type
_entity.pdbx_description
1 polymer ?
#
loop_
_entity_poly.entity_id
_entity_poly.type
_entity_poly.pdbx_seq_one_letter_code
_entity_poly.pdbx_strand_id
1 'polypeptide(L)'
;MGNCKCKGYKCMCHYKEKRYDDYEGHGHYTENTLLDILVQLQKIEQQQEQLQAQVQAQAQIQAQLQAQIQAQAQVQAQLQAQIQAQAQIQAQLQAQISAQLQAQVQGQAQTDTDTISNVGNPKVFVINVPAA
;
A
#
# COMPACT_ATOMS: atom_id res chain seq x y z
N MET A 1 28.30 2.77 79.89
CA MET A 1 29.69 2.87 80.37
C MET A 1 30.27 1.45 80.39
N GLY A 2 31.27 1.16 79.56
CA GLY A 2 31.87 -0.18 79.46
C GLY A 2 32.81 -0.44 80.63
N ASN A 3 32.75 -1.64 81.22
CA ASN A 3 33.62 -2.01 82.34
C ASN A 3 35.02 -2.34 81.81
N CYS A 4 35.99 -1.49 82.13
CA CYS A 4 37.41 -1.76 81.89
C CYS A 4 38.02 -2.47 83.09
N LYS A 5 38.85 -3.50 82.86
CA LYS A 5 39.67 -4.11 83.90
C LYS A 5 41.15 -3.88 83.59
N CYS A 6 41.89 -3.43 84.59
CA CYS A 6 43.32 -3.12 84.47
C CYS A 6 44.14 -4.01 85.38
N LYS A 7 45.34 -4.40 84.93
CA LYS A 7 46.36 -5.04 85.77
C LYS A 7 47.72 -4.40 85.47
N GLY A 8 48.21 -3.60 86.40
CA GLY A 8 49.37 -2.74 86.19
C GLY A 8 49.08 -1.67 85.14
N TYR A 9 50.01 -1.45 84.21
CA TYR A 9 49.88 -0.45 83.14
C TYR A 9 49.08 -0.93 81.92
N LYS A 10 48.52 -2.16 81.95
CA LYS A 10 47.73 -2.69 80.84
C LYS A 10 46.26 -2.82 81.24
N CYS A 11 45.40 -2.12 80.50
CA CYS A 11 43.96 -2.13 80.66
C CYS A 11 43.30 -2.78 79.45
N MET A 12 42.32 -3.65 79.70
CA MET A 12 41.43 -4.16 78.67
C MET A 12 40.01 -3.68 78.97
N CYS A 13 39.47 -2.95 78.00
CA CYS A 13 38.15 -2.36 78.04
C CYS A 13 37.22 -3.10 77.10
N HIS A 14 36.11 -3.62 77.62
CA HIS A 14 35.03 -4.10 76.77
C HIS A 14 34.05 -2.96 76.51
N TYR A 15 34.16 -2.37 75.34
CA TYR A 15 33.13 -1.47 74.83
C TYR A 15 32.03 -2.31 74.17
N LYS A 16 30.78 -2.08 74.56
CA LYS A 16 29.65 -2.54 73.74
C LYS A 16 29.68 -1.67 72.49
N GLU A 17 30.12 -2.25 71.39
CA GLU A 17 29.98 -1.64 70.07
C GLU A 17 28.48 -1.44 69.85
N LYS A 18 28.03 -0.18 69.92
CA LYS A 18 26.73 0.14 69.34
C LYS A 18 26.92 -0.14 67.86
N ARG A 19 26.29 -1.22 67.39
CA ARG A 19 26.13 -1.51 65.98
C ARG A 19 25.55 -0.24 65.36
N TYR A 20 26.40 0.55 64.74
CA TYR A 20 25.96 1.57 63.81
C TYR A 20 25.48 0.76 62.63
N ASP A 21 24.17 0.74 62.44
CA ASP A 21 23.55 0.13 61.26
C ASP A 21 24.23 0.68 60.00
N ASP A 22 24.46 -0.23 59.05
CA ASP A 22 25.09 0.00 57.75
C ASP A 22 24.97 1.44 57.27
N TYR A 23 26.06 2.20 57.41
CA TYR A 23 26.40 3.07 56.31
C TYR A 23 26.95 2.14 55.25
N GLU A 24 26.14 1.85 54.22
CA GLU A 24 26.61 1.35 52.94
C GLU A 24 27.67 2.34 52.43
N GLY A 25 28.90 2.11 52.87
CA GLY A 25 30.07 2.79 52.37
C GLY A 25 30.19 2.37 50.93
N HIS A 26 29.77 3.25 50.02
CA HIS A 26 30.33 3.29 48.67
C HIS A 26 31.84 3.50 48.81
N GLY A 27 32.56 2.39 48.93
CA GLY A 27 34.00 2.33 48.88
C GLY A 27 34.43 2.78 47.49
N HIS A 28 34.72 4.06 47.35
CA HIS A 28 35.47 4.57 46.22
C HIS A 28 36.93 4.12 46.38
N TYR A 29 37.24 2.94 45.82
CA TYR A 29 38.60 2.56 45.45
C TYR A 29 38.61 2.33 43.94
N THR A 30 39.38 3.17 43.27
CA THR A 30 39.54 3.33 41.83
C THR A 30 40.41 2.23 41.21
N GLU A 31 39.91 1.00 41.17
CA GLU A 31 40.45 -0.09 40.36
C GLU A 31 39.24 -0.79 39.74
N ASN A 32 38.56 -0.24 38.73
CA ASN A 32 38.95 -0.46 37.34
C ASN A 32 38.05 0.40 36.40
N THR A 33 38.00 1.72 36.60
CA THR A 33 37.13 2.62 35.80
C THR A 33 37.34 2.47 34.28
N LEU A 34 38.56 2.14 33.86
CA LEU A 34 38.88 1.88 32.45
C LEU A 34 38.20 0.63 31.90
N LEU A 35 38.10 -0.43 32.71
CA LEU A 35 37.46 -1.69 32.33
C LEU A 35 35.94 -1.53 32.21
N ASP A 36 35.32 -0.76 33.12
CA ASP A 36 33.91 -0.42 33.03
C ASP A 36 33.61 0.43 31.78
N ILE A 37 34.47 1.40 31.47
CA ILE A 37 34.36 2.22 30.25
C ILE A 37 34.49 1.34 28.99
N LEU A 38 35.45 0.41 28.96
CA LEU A 38 35.64 -0.51 27.83
C LEU A 38 34.42 -1.43 27.63
N VAL A 39 33.85 -1.96 28.72
CA VAL A 39 32.63 -2.78 28.67
C VAL A 39 31.44 -1.94 28.17
N GLN A 40 31.32 -0.68 28.59
CA GLN A 40 30.28 0.20 28.07
C GLN A 40 30.46 0.54 26.59
N LEU A 41 31.69 0.80 26.14
CA LEU A 41 31.99 1.04 24.73
C LEU A 41 31.61 -0.16 23.85
N GLN A 42 31.98 -1.37 24.28
CA GLN A 42 31.64 -2.59 23.55
C GLN A 42 30.12 -2.80 23.45
N LYS A 43 29.38 -2.42 24.50
CA LYS A 43 27.92 -2.48 24.52
C LYS A 43 27.29 -1.44 23.57
N ILE A 44 27.88 -0.26 23.46
CA ILE A 44 27.46 0.78 22.51
C ILE A 44 27.73 0.32 21.06
N GLU A 45 28.87 -0.32 20.79
CA GLU A 45 29.17 -0.89 19.48
C GLU A 45 28.16 -1.96 19.08
N GLN A 46 27.83 -2.91 19.97
CA GLN A 46 26.77 -3.89 19.70
C GLN A 46 25.40 -3.24 19.44
N GLN A 47 25.04 -2.21 20.21
CA GLN A 47 23.80 -1.47 19.97
C GLN A 47 23.82 -0.73 18.64
N GLN A 48 24.97 -0.21 18.23
CA GLN A 48 25.13 0.47 16.94
C GLN A 48 24.95 -0.51 15.78
N GLU A 49 25.55 -1.70 15.84
CA GLU A 49 25.34 -2.75 14.83
C GLU A 49 23.89 -3.20 14.77
N GLN A 50 23.25 -3.39 15.93
CA GLN A 50 21.83 -3.77 15.98
C GLN A 50 20.94 -2.68 15.39
N LEU A 51 21.22 -1.41 15.66
CA LEU A 51 20.50 -0.28 15.08
C LEU A 51 20.73 -0.20 13.58
N GLN A 52 21.96 -0.40 13.11
CA GLN A 52 22.29 -0.39 11.69
C GLN A 52 21.56 -1.51 10.93
N ALA A 53 21.51 -2.72 11.50
CA ALA A 53 20.77 -3.84 10.95
C ALA A 53 19.26 -3.53 10.90
N GLN A 54 18.70 -2.91 11.95
CA GLN A 54 17.29 -2.52 11.99
C GLN A 54 16.96 -1.47 10.92
N VAL A 55 17.82 -0.46 10.74
CA VAL A 55 17.67 0.57 9.68
C VAL A 55 17.75 -0.05 8.30
N GLN A 56 18.71 -0.97 8.06
CA GLN A 56 18.81 -1.68 6.77
C GLN A 56 17.56 -2.52 6.49
N ALA A 57 17.05 -3.25 7.48
CA ALA A 57 15.82 -4.03 7.33
C ALA A 57 14.62 -3.12 7.02
N GLN A 58 14.51 -1.98 7.70
CA GLN A 58 13.44 -1.02 7.47
C GLN A 58 13.51 -0.41 6.06
N ALA A 59 14.72 -0.08 5.58
CA ALA A 59 14.93 0.41 4.22
C ALA A 59 14.56 -0.64 3.15
N GLN A 60 14.89 -1.92 3.37
CA GLN A 60 14.51 -3.00 2.47
C GLN A 60 12.99 -3.18 2.40
N ILE A 61 12.29 -3.16 3.55
CA ILE A 61 10.83 -3.24 3.59
C ILE A 61 10.20 -2.06 2.85
N GLN A 62 10.71 -0.85 3.06
CA GLN A 62 10.20 0.35 2.41
C GLN A 62 10.38 0.30 0.89
N ALA A 63 11.55 -0.17 0.41
CA ALA A 63 11.81 -0.34 -1.01
C ALA A 63 10.91 -1.41 -1.65
N GLN A 64 10.71 -2.55 -0.97
CA GLN A 64 9.79 -3.59 -1.45
C GLN A 64 8.34 -3.09 -1.52
N LEU A 65 7.88 -2.37 -0.51
CA LEU A 65 6.53 -1.82 -0.49
C LEU A 65 6.33 -0.80 -1.61
N GLN A 66 7.30 0.08 -1.84
CA GLN A 66 7.23 1.06 -2.92
C GLN A 66 7.19 0.39 -4.30
N ALA A 67 8.01 -0.63 -4.52
CA ALA A 67 7.99 -1.42 -5.76
C ALA A 67 6.64 -2.12 -5.97
N GLN A 68 6.05 -2.70 -4.92
CA GLN A 68 4.76 -3.37 -5.00
C GLN A 68 3.62 -2.38 -5.32
N ILE A 69 3.61 -1.21 -4.69
CA ILE A 69 2.63 -0.15 -4.98
C ILE A 69 2.75 0.32 -6.44
N GLN A 70 3.97 0.54 -6.94
CA GLN A 70 4.18 0.95 -8.34
C GLN A 70 3.70 -0.12 -9.33
N ALA A 71 4.01 -1.39 -9.07
CA ALA A 71 3.54 -2.49 -9.91
C ALA A 71 2.01 -2.58 -9.92
N GLN A 72 1.37 -2.44 -8.76
CA GLN A 72 -0.08 -2.48 -8.64
C GLN A 72 -0.76 -1.31 -9.38
N ALA A 73 -0.18 -0.10 -9.29
CA ALA A 73 -0.65 1.07 -10.02
C ALA A 73 -0.52 0.90 -11.54
N GLN A 74 0.58 0.32 -12.03
CA GLN A 74 0.75 0.02 -13.46
C GLN A 74 -0.29 -0.97 -13.98
N VAL A 75 -0.53 -2.06 -13.24
CA VAL A 75 -1.53 -3.07 -13.62
C VAL A 75 -2.92 -2.45 -13.65
N GLN A 76 -3.26 -1.62 -12.66
CA GLN A 76 -4.56 -0.96 -12.59
C GLN A 76 -4.76 0.02 -13.76
N ALA A 77 -3.75 0.81 -14.12
CA ALA A 77 -3.78 1.71 -15.26
C ALA A 77 -3.92 0.95 -16.60
N GLN A 78 -3.20 -0.16 -16.78
CA GLN A 78 -3.34 -1.00 -17.98
C GLN A 78 -4.73 -1.60 -18.10
N LEU A 79 -5.28 -2.14 -17.01
CA LEU A 79 -6.62 -2.72 -17.01
C LEU A 79 -7.68 -1.68 -17.34
N GLN A 80 -7.57 -0.47 -16.77
CA GLN A 80 -8.50 0.62 -17.03
C GLN A 80 -8.46 1.09 -18.49
N ALA A 81 -7.25 1.21 -19.07
CA ALA A 81 -7.08 1.54 -20.48
C ALA A 81 -7.68 0.45 -21.40
N GLN A 82 -7.49 -0.82 -21.05
CA GLN A 82 -8.00 -1.95 -21.83
C GLN A 82 -9.55 -1.99 -21.82
N ILE A 83 -10.16 -1.75 -20.65
CA ILE A 83 -11.63 -1.66 -20.51
C ILE A 83 -12.18 -0.48 -21.32
N GLN A 84 -11.54 0.69 -21.26
CA GLN A 84 -11.97 1.86 -22.05
C GLN A 84 -11.87 1.61 -23.55
N ALA A 85 -10.77 1.02 -24.02
CA ALA A 85 -10.60 0.66 -25.43
C ALA A 85 -11.68 -0.34 -25.88
N GLN A 86 -11.96 -1.35 -25.06
CA GLN A 86 -12.98 -2.35 -25.38
C GLN A 86 -14.38 -1.74 -25.44
N ALA A 87 -14.72 -0.82 -24.51
CA ALA A 87 -15.97 -0.08 -24.53
C ALA A 87 -16.11 0.83 -25.76
N GLN A 88 -15.04 1.52 -26.17
CA GLN A 88 -15.04 2.33 -27.39
C GLN A 88 -15.27 1.48 -28.66
N ILE A 89 -14.58 0.35 -28.79
CA ILE A 89 -14.77 -0.57 -29.91
C ILE A 89 -16.22 -1.08 -29.94
N GLN A 90 -16.76 -1.46 -28.80
CA GLN A 90 -18.13 -1.98 -28.71
C GLN A 90 -19.16 -0.91 -29.10
N ALA A 91 -18.98 0.33 -28.64
CA ALA A 91 -19.84 1.46 -29.02
C ALA A 91 -19.74 1.79 -30.52
N GLN A 92 -18.54 1.82 -31.09
CA GLN A 92 -18.34 2.04 -32.52
C GLN A 92 -19.00 0.95 -33.37
N LEU A 93 -18.83 -0.31 -33.00
CA LEU A 93 -19.43 -1.43 -33.72
C LEU A 93 -20.97 -1.36 -33.66
N GLN A 94 -21.52 -1.04 -32.50
CA GLN A 94 -22.97 -0.91 -32.31
C GLN A 94 -23.56 0.25 -33.11
N ALA A 95 -22.84 1.38 -33.20
CA ALA A 95 -23.21 2.51 -34.04
C ALA A 95 -23.14 2.17 -35.54
N GLN A 96 -22.10 1.47 -35.99
CA GLN A 96 -21.97 1.02 -37.39
C GLN A 96 -23.10 0.08 -37.79
N ILE A 97 -23.39 -0.94 -36.97
CA ILE A 97 -24.47 -1.90 -37.23
C ILE A 97 -25.82 -1.17 -37.28
N SER A 98 -26.09 -0.27 -36.34
CA SER A 98 -27.35 0.50 -36.32
C SER A 98 -27.51 1.38 -37.56
N ALA A 99 -26.44 2.05 -38.01
CA ALA A 99 -26.45 2.87 -39.21
C ALA A 99 -26.64 2.04 -40.49
N GLN A 100 -25.97 0.89 -40.60
CA GLN A 100 -26.17 -0.02 -41.73
C GLN A 100 -27.60 -0.55 -41.81
N LEU A 101 -28.17 -0.95 -40.67
CA LEU A 101 -29.53 -1.47 -40.61
C LEU A 101 -30.56 -0.41 -40.99
N GLN A 102 -30.40 0.83 -40.49
CA GLN A 102 -31.27 1.95 -40.90
C GLN A 102 -31.18 2.24 -42.40
N ALA A 103 -29.97 2.26 -42.97
CA ALA A 103 -29.77 2.50 -44.40
C ALA A 103 -30.41 1.39 -45.27
N GLN A 104 -30.30 0.13 -44.86
CA GLN A 104 -30.95 -0.99 -45.56
C GLN A 104 -32.47 -0.89 -45.52
N VAL A 105 -33.05 -0.59 -44.36
CA VAL A 105 -34.51 -0.48 -44.20
C VAL A 105 -35.05 0.70 -45.01
N GLN A 106 -34.38 1.85 -45.02
CA GLN A 106 -34.79 2.99 -45.84
C GLN A 106 -34.66 2.71 -47.33
N GLY A 107 -33.59 2.04 -47.76
CA GLY A 107 -33.40 1.65 -49.16
C GLY A 107 -34.49 0.70 -49.66
N GLN A 108 -34.86 -0.32 -48.88
CA GLN A 108 -35.94 -1.25 -49.24
C GLN A 108 -37.32 -0.57 -49.27
N ALA A 109 -37.60 0.31 -48.29
CA ALA A 109 -38.87 1.04 -48.27
C ALA A 109 -39.04 1.98 -49.48
N GLN A 110 -37.95 2.61 -49.96
CA GLN A 110 -37.98 3.43 -51.17
C GLN A 110 -38.19 2.60 -52.43
N THR A 111 -37.51 1.44 -52.58
CA THR A 111 -37.69 0.59 -53.75
C THR A 111 -39.11 0.02 -53.83
N ASP A 112 -39.70 -0.36 -52.70
CA ASP A 112 -41.07 -0.88 -52.66
C ASP A 112 -42.08 0.22 -53.04
N THR A 113 -41.89 1.45 -52.54
CA THR A 113 -42.76 2.60 -52.86
C THR A 113 -42.69 2.99 -54.35
N ASP A 114 -41.50 2.94 -54.97
CA ASP A 114 -41.31 3.21 -56.39
C ASP A 114 -41.91 2.12 -57.28
N THR A 115 -41.87 0.84 -56.85
CA THR A 115 -42.55 -0.23 -57.59
C THR A 115 -44.07 -0.13 -57.53
N ILE A 116 -44.66 0.35 -56.43
CA ILE A 116 -46.12 0.50 -56.30
C ILE A 116 -46.62 1.78 -57.02
N SER A 117 -45.84 2.87 -57.04
CA SER A 117 -46.25 4.09 -57.76
C SER A 117 -46.30 3.91 -59.29
N ASN A 118 -45.51 2.99 -59.85
CA ASN A 118 -45.47 2.73 -61.30
C ASN A 118 -46.55 1.76 -61.82
N VAL A 119 -47.34 1.13 -60.95
CA VAL A 119 -48.49 0.28 -61.36
C VAL A 119 -49.83 1.03 -61.42
N GLY A 120 -49.85 2.34 -61.19
CA GLY A 120 -51.06 3.13 -60.95
C GLY A 120 -51.45 4.16 -62.01
N ASN A 121 -51.43 3.84 -63.31
CA ASN A 121 -52.28 4.58 -64.26
C ASN A 121 -52.75 3.68 -65.41
N PRO A 122 -53.83 2.89 -65.24
CA PRO A 122 -54.41 2.16 -66.35
C PRO A 122 -54.96 3.18 -67.37
N LYS A 123 -54.37 3.24 -68.56
CA LYS A 123 -54.93 3.98 -69.69
C LYS A 123 -56.27 3.35 -70.07
N VAL A 124 -57.36 3.92 -69.59
CA VAL A 124 -58.72 3.53 -69.99
C VAL A 124 -58.91 3.92 -71.45
N PHE A 125 -58.85 2.93 -72.35
CA PHE A 125 -59.32 3.10 -73.72
C PHE A 125 -60.85 3.04 -73.72
N VAL A 126 -61.49 4.20 -73.84
CA VAL A 126 -62.94 4.28 -74.03
C VAL A 126 -63.23 3.88 -75.49
N ILE A 127 -63.75 2.68 -75.69
CA ILE A 127 -64.26 2.24 -76.99
C ILE A 127 -65.72 2.71 -77.08
N ASN A 128 -65.97 3.77 -77.86
CA ASN A 128 -67.32 4.22 -78.15
C ASN A 128 -67.96 3.25 -79.15
N VAL A 129 -68.92 2.45 -78.69
CA VAL A 129 -69.75 1.61 -79.56
C VAL A 129 -71.02 2.39 -79.91
N PRO A 130 -71.27 2.75 -81.18
CA PRO A 130 -72.50 3.44 -81.57
C PRO A 130 -73.68 2.47 -81.48
N ALA A 131 -74.75 2.91 -80.80
CA ALA A 131 -76.00 2.16 -80.69
C ALA A 131 -76.72 2.11 -82.04
N ALA A 132 -77.16 0.92 -82.44
CA ALA A 132 -78.08 0.67 -83.55
C ALA A 132 -79.53 0.69 -83.06
#